data_AF-A0A2E0KF75-F1
#
_entry.id   AF-A0A2E0KF75-F1
#
_cell.length_a   1.000
_cell.length_b   1.000
_cell.length_c   1.000
_cell.angle_alpha   90.00
_cell.angle_beta   90.00
_cell.angle_gamma   90.00
#
_symmetry.space_group_name_H-M   'P 1'
#
loop_
_entity.id
_entity.type
_entity.pdbx_description
1 polymer ?
#
loop_
_entity_poly.entity_id
_entity_poly.type
_entity_poly.pdbx_seq_one_letter_code
_entity_poly.pdbx_strand_id
1 'polypeptide(L)'
;MVRIRQRQGRHFMDDEGRMFWINGPEEFCYLSEQRQWREGLSFQQVLEWKQCAPSGLVSQRFSSMLAACEAFEHNQVIWSHDLYLRRMGDQMQLHRSAQDYRPTAMKKAEEAGQRVEPQPWEGTVQCPPSCEWPAPSSGEALVHPRRRRRSGLKVPVR
;
A
#
# COMPACT_ATOMS: atom_id res chain seq x y z
N MET A 1 16.24 11.77 -9.59
CA MET A 1 14.82 11.98 -9.96
C MET A 1 14.27 10.60 -10.17
N VAL A 2 13.30 10.19 -9.36
CA VAL A 2 12.73 8.83 -9.37
C VAL A 2 11.85 8.71 -10.60
N ARG A 3 11.96 7.62 -11.37
CA ARG A 3 11.20 7.43 -12.62
C ARG A 3 10.36 6.17 -12.56
N ILE A 4 9.25 6.17 -13.29
CA ILE A 4 8.44 4.97 -13.45
C ILE A 4 9.21 4.00 -14.36
N ARG A 5 9.64 2.87 -13.79
CA ARG A 5 10.42 1.85 -14.52
C ARG A 5 9.51 0.84 -15.22
N GLN A 6 8.45 0.42 -14.55
CA GLN A 6 7.49 -0.56 -15.06
C GLN A 6 6.08 -0.10 -14.71
N ARG A 7 5.13 -0.26 -15.64
CA ARG A 7 3.74 0.13 -15.43
C ARG A 7 2.80 -0.84 -16.13
N GLN A 8 1.74 -1.25 -15.44
CA GLN A 8 0.64 -2.03 -15.99
C GLN A 8 -0.68 -1.47 -15.46
N GLY A 9 -1.43 -0.82 -16.35
CA GLY A 9 -2.70 -0.17 -16.00
C GLY A 9 -2.53 0.85 -14.87
N ARG A 10 -3.07 0.54 -13.71
CA ARG A 10 -3.09 1.39 -12.50
C ARG A 10 -1.99 1.08 -11.50
N HIS A 11 -1.04 0.22 -11.84
CA HIS A 11 0.06 -0.15 -10.97
C HIS A 11 1.38 0.20 -11.64
N PHE A 12 2.34 0.67 -10.86
CA PHE A 12 3.70 0.89 -11.35
C PHE A 12 4.75 0.64 -10.27
N MET A 13 5.98 0.43 -10.73
CA MET A 13 7.18 0.30 -9.91
C MET A 13 8.19 1.34 -10.38
N ASP A 14 8.85 2.00 -9.44
CA ASP A 14 9.89 2.97 -9.73
C ASP A 14 11.28 2.31 -9.93
N ASP A 15 12.28 3.13 -10.20
CA ASP A 15 13.68 2.71 -10.37
C ASP A 15 14.34 2.20 -9.08
N GLU A 16 13.81 2.59 -7.92
CA GLU A 16 14.22 2.11 -6.59
C GLU A 16 13.50 0.81 -6.18
N GLY A 17 12.58 0.30 -7.01
CA GLY A 17 11.82 -0.93 -6.74
C GLY A 17 10.61 -0.73 -5.81
N ARG A 18 10.25 0.51 -5.47
CA ARG A 18 9.02 0.79 -4.73
C ARG A 18 7.81 0.66 -5.64
N MET A 19 6.72 0.17 -5.08
CA MET A 19 5.48 -0.04 -5.82
C MET A 19 4.41 0.96 -5.44
N PHE A 20 3.62 1.35 -6.43
CA PHE A 20 2.54 2.31 -6.26
C PHE A 20 1.30 1.87 -7.02
N TRP A 21 0.14 2.13 -6.43
CA TRP A 21 -1.19 1.94 -7.02
C TRP A 21 -1.86 3.30 -7.25
N ILE A 22 -2.54 3.44 -8.38
CA ILE A 22 -3.40 4.57 -8.73
C ILE A 22 -4.83 4.17 -8.36
N ASN A 23 -5.33 4.75 -7.26
CA ASN A 23 -6.64 4.45 -6.70
C ASN A 23 -7.68 5.50 -7.09
N GLY A 24 -8.95 5.13 -7.02
CA GLY A 24 -10.07 6.03 -7.26
C GLY A 24 -10.51 6.13 -8.74
N PRO A 25 -11.50 6.99 -9.03
CA PRO A 25 -11.93 7.32 -10.39
C PRO A 25 -10.81 7.99 -11.19
N GLU A 26 -10.89 7.96 -12.52
CA GLU A 26 -9.84 8.51 -13.39
C GLU A 26 -9.63 10.01 -13.16
N GLU A 27 -10.72 10.76 -12.98
CA GLU A 27 -10.73 12.21 -12.79
C GLU A 27 -10.50 12.64 -11.33
N PHE A 28 -10.37 11.67 -10.42
CA PHE A 28 -10.22 11.92 -8.99
C PHE A 28 -9.38 10.83 -8.34
N CYS A 29 -8.22 10.58 -8.94
CA CYS A 29 -7.32 9.51 -8.50
C CYS A 29 -6.27 9.99 -7.50
N TYR A 30 -5.65 9.04 -6.81
CA TYR A 30 -4.51 9.29 -5.93
C TYR A 30 -3.56 8.10 -5.95
N LEU A 31 -2.29 8.35 -5.61
CA LEU A 31 -1.26 7.34 -5.48
C LEU A 31 -1.23 6.79 -4.07
N SER A 32 -1.02 5.49 -3.93
CA SER A 32 -0.68 4.86 -2.65
C SER A 32 0.49 3.90 -2.82
N GLU A 33 1.48 4.02 -1.96
CA GLU A 33 2.61 3.09 -1.92
C GLU A 33 2.18 1.70 -1.42
N GLN A 34 2.71 0.68 -2.08
CA GLN A 34 2.56 -0.72 -1.71
C GLN A 34 3.90 -1.28 -1.25
N ARG A 35 3.93 -1.74 0.00
CA ARG A 35 5.04 -2.48 0.57
C ARG A 35 5.00 -3.92 0.06
N GLN A 36 6.05 -4.34 -0.64
CA GLN A 36 6.20 -5.73 -1.05
C GLN A 36 6.42 -6.61 0.19
N TRP A 37 5.83 -7.80 0.22
CA TRP A 37 6.02 -8.74 1.34
C TRP A 37 7.32 -9.52 1.27
N ARG A 38 7.84 -9.67 0.04
CA ARG A 38 8.96 -10.52 -0.30
C ARG A 38 9.85 -9.78 -1.28
N GLU A 39 11.14 -9.98 -1.12
CA GLU A 39 12.15 -9.44 -2.04
C GLU A 39 12.35 -10.41 -3.22
N GLY A 40 12.95 -9.89 -4.30
CA GLY A 40 13.32 -10.69 -5.47
C GLY A 40 12.17 -11.05 -6.42
N LEU A 41 10.94 -10.59 -6.14
CA LEU A 41 9.81 -10.79 -7.05
C LEU A 41 9.84 -9.76 -8.18
N SER A 42 9.56 -10.22 -9.40
CA SER A 42 9.30 -9.31 -10.50
C SER A 42 7.97 -8.57 -10.29
N PHE A 43 7.82 -7.39 -10.89
CA PHE A 43 6.58 -6.61 -10.84
C PHE A 43 5.35 -7.44 -11.24
N GLN A 44 5.45 -8.24 -12.30
CA GLN A 44 4.36 -9.08 -12.76
C GLN A 44 3.99 -10.14 -11.71
N GLN A 45 4.98 -10.77 -11.08
CA GLN A 45 4.73 -11.73 -10.00
C GLN A 45 4.09 -11.04 -8.79
N VAL A 46 4.49 -9.82 -8.42
CA VAL A 46 3.84 -9.11 -7.32
C VAL A 46 2.37 -8.83 -7.63
N LEU A 47 2.02 -8.47 -8.86
CA LEU A 47 0.63 -8.22 -9.25
C LEU A 47 -0.19 -9.51 -9.30
N GLU A 48 0.35 -10.56 -9.93
CA GLU A 48 -0.32 -11.84 -10.09
C GLU A 48 -0.56 -12.53 -8.74
N TRP A 49 0.48 -12.57 -7.92
CA TRP A 49 0.47 -13.19 -6.58
C TRP A 49 0.05 -12.24 -5.48
N LYS A 50 -0.34 -11.00 -5.84
CA LYS A 50 -0.70 -9.88 -4.94
C LYS A 50 0.19 -9.82 -3.68
N GLN A 51 1.51 -9.90 -3.88
CA GLN A 51 2.52 -9.96 -2.80
C GLN A 51 2.87 -8.59 -2.22
N CYS A 52 1.86 -7.80 -1.90
CA CYS A 52 2.05 -6.48 -1.34
C CYS A 52 0.88 -6.05 -0.45
N ALA A 53 1.14 -5.05 0.39
CA ALA A 53 0.15 -4.41 1.24
C ALA A 53 0.35 -2.89 1.25
N PRO A 54 -0.70 -2.10 1.50
CA PRO A 54 -0.57 -0.65 1.57
C PRO A 54 0.37 -0.26 2.72
N SER A 55 1.33 0.64 2.47
CA SER A 55 2.19 1.17 3.55
C SER A 55 1.49 2.25 4.40
N GLY A 56 0.41 2.81 3.85
CA GLY A 56 -0.26 4.00 4.37
C GLY A 56 0.28 5.32 3.80
N LEU A 57 1.34 5.29 2.99
CA LEU A 57 1.81 6.48 2.27
C LEU A 57 0.89 6.76 1.07
N VAL A 58 0.27 7.93 1.05
CA VAL A 58 -0.67 8.35 0.00
C VAL A 58 -0.40 9.77 -0.47
N SER A 59 -0.70 10.05 -1.73
CA SER A 59 -0.52 11.37 -2.32
C SER A 59 -1.72 12.30 -2.10
N GLN A 60 -1.58 13.55 -2.54
CA GLN A 60 -2.71 14.38 -2.93
C GLN A 60 -3.53 13.74 -4.07
N ARG A 61 -4.70 14.31 -4.35
CA ARG A 61 -5.53 13.88 -5.48
C ARG A 61 -5.12 14.55 -6.78
N PHE A 62 -5.34 13.85 -7.89
CA PHE A 62 -5.05 14.30 -9.24
C PHE A 62 -6.30 14.27 -10.11
N SER A 63 -6.34 15.18 -11.08
CA SER A 63 -7.43 15.30 -12.06
C SER A 63 -7.39 14.26 -13.18
N SER A 64 -6.30 13.50 -13.30
CA SER A 64 -6.17 12.39 -14.25
C SER A 64 -5.06 11.44 -13.82
N MET A 65 -5.09 10.21 -14.35
CA MET A 65 -4.00 9.25 -14.16
C MET A 65 -2.69 9.75 -14.77
N LEU A 66 -2.75 10.48 -15.89
CA LEU A 66 -1.58 11.07 -16.54
C LEU A 66 -0.94 12.12 -15.63
N ALA A 67 -1.74 13.03 -15.06
CA ALA A 67 -1.26 14.04 -14.13
C ALA A 67 -0.62 13.43 -12.88
N ALA A 68 -1.17 12.31 -12.37
CA ALA A 68 -0.57 11.58 -11.26
C ALA A 68 0.81 11.00 -11.62
N CYS A 69 0.95 10.42 -12.81
CA CYS A 69 2.23 9.88 -13.29
C CYS A 69 3.26 10.99 -13.52
N GLU A 70 2.87 12.07 -14.19
CA GLU A 70 3.75 13.22 -14.43
C GLU A 70 4.20 13.85 -13.10
N ALA A 71 3.30 14.03 -12.14
CA ALA A 71 3.66 14.55 -10.83
C ALA A 71 4.65 13.64 -10.11
N PHE A 72 4.51 12.32 -10.23
CA PHE A 72 5.45 11.35 -9.68
C PHE A 72 6.84 11.51 -10.29
N GLU A 73 6.94 11.48 -11.62
CA GLU A 73 8.23 11.56 -12.32
C GLU A 73 8.94 12.91 -12.13
N HIS A 74 8.19 14.00 -11.93
CA HIS A 74 8.76 15.32 -11.68
C HIS A 74 8.95 15.64 -10.19
N ASN A 75 8.80 14.66 -9.28
CA ASN A 75 8.92 14.86 -7.82
C ASN A 75 7.97 15.95 -7.26
N GLN A 76 6.76 16.06 -7.80
CA GLN A 76 5.72 17.03 -7.41
C GLN A 76 4.63 16.41 -6.51
N VAL A 77 4.82 15.16 -6.08
CA VAL A 77 3.87 14.48 -5.20
C VAL A 77 4.06 14.95 -3.75
N ILE A 78 2.96 15.36 -3.13
CA ILE A 78 2.88 15.67 -1.71
C ILE A 78 2.42 14.41 -1.00
N TRP A 79 3.30 13.82 -0.21
CA TRP A 79 3.01 12.60 0.53
C TRP A 79 2.40 12.89 1.89
N SER A 80 1.43 12.08 2.26
CA SER A 80 0.79 12.09 3.57
C SER A 80 0.55 10.66 4.05
N HIS A 81 0.24 10.49 5.33
CA HIS A 81 0.00 9.18 5.91
C HIS A 81 -1.49 8.97 6.20
N ASP A 82 -2.06 7.96 5.57
CA ASP A 82 -3.36 7.42 5.92
C ASP A 82 -3.19 6.33 7.00
N LEU A 83 -3.63 6.65 8.23
CA LEU A 83 -3.51 5.75 9.37
C LEU A 83 -4.37 4.49 9.25
N TYR A 84 -5.47 4.55 8.50
CA TYR A 84 -6.33 3.39 8.28
C TYR A 84 -5.65 2.40 7.32
N LEU A 85 -5.16 2.89 6.17
CA LEU A 85 -4.43 2.06 5.22
C LEU A 85 -3.15 1.49 5.83
N ARG A 86 -2.45 2.26 6.65
CA ARG A 86 -1.29 1.76 7.39
C ARG A 86 -1.64 0.57 8.28
N ARG A 87 -2.66 0.72 9.14
CA ARG A 87 -3.10 -0.35 10.05
C ARG A 87 -3.59 -1.58 9.28
N MET A 88 -4.32 -1.36 8.18
CA MET A 88 -4.74 -2.44 7.30
C MET A 88 -3.53 -3.17 6.74
N GLY A 89 -2.52 -2.46 6.25
CA GLY A 89 -1.31 -3.06 5.70
C GLY A 89 -0.54 -3.86 6.73
N ASP A 90 -0.39 -3.33 7.94
CA ASP A 90 0.24 -4.05 9.06
C ASP A 90 -0.54 -5.32 9.44
N GLN A 91 -1.88 -5.26 9.43
CA GLN A 91 -2.72 -6.45 9.63
C GLN A 91 -2.56 -7.47 8.50
N MET A 92 -2.55 -7.04 7.24
CA MET A 92 -2.31 -7.92 6.09
C MET A 92 -0.94 -8.60 6.21
N GLN A 93 0.08 -7.88 6.67
CA GLN A 93 1.42 -8.43 6.87
C GLN A 93 1.47 -9.44 8.02
N LEU A 94 0.74 -9.21 9.13
CA LEU A 94 0.66 -10.17 10.25
C LEU A 94 -0.07 -11.46 9.88
N HIS A 95 -1.13 -11.36 9.06
CA HIS A 95 -1.92 -12.51 8.62
C HIS A 95 -1.39 -13.13 7.33
N ARG A 96 -0.21 -12.73 6.85
CA ARG A 96 0.43 -13.40 5.71
C ARG A 96 0.80 -14.80 6.16
N SER A 97 0.11 -15.81 5.66
CA SER A 97 0.58 -17.17 5.79
C SER A 97 1.17 -17.62 4.44
N ALA A 98 2.20 -18.45 4.51
CA ALA A 98 2.84 -19.00 3.33
C ALA A 98 1.89 -19.91 2.51
N GLN A 99 0.79 -20.36 3.12
CA GLN A 99 -0.16 -21.30 2.51
C GLN A 99 -1.51 -20.66 2.15
N ASP A 100 -1.90 -19.56 2.82
CA ASP A 100 -3.26 -19.00 2.70
C ASP A 100 -3.37 -17.93 1.62
N TYR A 101 -2.26 -17.30 1.23
CA TYR A 101 -2.32 -16.25 0.23
C TYR A 101 -2.29 -16.82 -1.19
N ARG A 102 -3.45 -17.33 -1.63
CA ARG A 102 -3.68 -17.73 -3.02
C ARG A 102 -4.59 -16.71 -3.71
N PRO A 103 -4.11 -16.00 -4.74
CA PRO A 103 -4.96 -15.09 -5.50
C PRO A 103 -6.22 -15.81 -5.99
N THR A 104 -7.35 -15.12 -5.94
CA THR A 104 -8.64 -15.67 -6.39
C THR A 104 -8.56 -16.25 -7.81
N ALA A 105 -7.74 -15.65 -8.68
CA ALA A 105 -7.49 -16.15 -10.03
C ALA A 105 -6.88 -17.56 -10.03
N MET A 106 -5.91 -17.82 -9.17
CA MET A 106 -5.26 -19.12 -9.06
C MET A 106 -6.14 -20.17 -8.38
N LYS A 107 -6.97 -19.76 -7.42
CA LYS A 107 -7.99 -20.64 -6.83
C LYS A 107 -9.00 -21.08 -7.91
N LYS A 108 -9.48 -20.14 -8.74
CA LYS A 108 -10.39 -20.43 -9.86
C LYS A 108 -9.74 -21.29 -10.95
N ALA A 109 -8.45 -21.10 -11.24
CA ALA A 109 -7.72 -21.92 -12.20
C ALA A 109 -7.61 -23.38 -11.73
N GLU A 110 -7.31 -23.59 -10.44
CA GLU A 110 -7.28 -24.93 -9.85
C GLU A 110 -8.65 -25.60 -9.85
N GLU A 111 -9.71 -24.87 -9.46
CA GLU A 111 -11.10 -25.37 -9.52
C GLU A 111 -11.51 -25.75 -10.95
N ALA A 112 -10.96 -25.08 -11.96
CA ALA A 112 -11.14 -25.40 -13.37
C ALA A 112 -10.23 -26.54 -13.89
N GLY A 113 -9.44 -27.18 -13.02
CA GLY A 113 -8.50 -28.24 -13.38
C GLY A 113 -7.29 -27.77 -14.20
N GLN A 114 -7.04 -26.47 -14.24
CA GLN A 114 -5.88 -25.90 -14.93
C GLN A 114 -4.63 -26.06 -14.07
N ARG A 115 -3.48 -26.19 -14.74
CA ARG A 115 -2.19 -26.20 -14.06
C ARG A 115 -1.95 -24.82 -13.44
N VAL A 116 -1.79 -24.80 -12.12
CA VAL A 116 -1.42 -23.58 -11.38
C VAL A 116 0.10 -23.52 -11.28
N GLU A 117 0.67 -22.37 -11.62
CA GLU A 117 2.10 -22.12 -11.42
C GLU A 117 2.45 -22.19 -9.92
N PRO A 118 3.59 -22.78 -9.55
CA PRO A 118 4.03 -22.82 -8.16
C PRO A 118 4.35 -21.40 -7.65
N GLN A 119 4.33 -21.22 -6.33
CA GLN A 119 4.66 -19.93 -5.74
C GLN A 119 6.11 -19.56 -6.09
N PRO A 120 6.39 -18.37 -6.63
CA PRO A 120 7.73 -18.02 -7.11
C PRO A 120 8.78 -17.86 -6.02
N TRP A 121 8.37 -17.86 -4.75
CA TRP A 121 9.24 -17.81 -3.57
C TRP A 121 9.39 -19.18 -2.88
N GLU A 122 8.79 -20.26 -3.40
CA GLU A 122 9.05 -21.61 -2.91
C GLU A 122 10.53 -21.98 -3.12
N GLY A 123 11.20 -22.39 -2.04
CA GLY A 123 12.63 -22.72 -2.06
C GLY A 123 13.59 -21.54 -1.90
N THR A 124 13.09 -20.30 -1.81
CA THR A 124 13.92 -19.10 -1.60
C THR A 124 14.02 -18.78 -0.11
N VAL A 125 15.22 -18.46 0.39
CA VAL A 125 15.40 -17.92 1.75
C VAL A 125 14.82 -16.50 1.79
N GLN A 126 13.88 -16.26 2.70
CA GLN A 126 13.13 -15.01 2.76
C GLN A 126 13.60 -14.18 3.96
N CYS A 127 14.13 -12.99 3.71
CA CYS A 127 14.35 -12.02 4.77
C CYS A 127 12.99 -11.52 5.31
N PRO A 128 12.80 -11.44 6.63
CA PRO A 128 11.65 -10.72 7.16
C PRO A 128 11.73 -9.26 6.69
N PRO A 129 10.61 -8.65 6.28
CA PRO A 129 10.61 -7.27 5.83
C PRO A 129 11.15 -6.37 6.95
N SER A 130 12.16 -5.57 6.60
CA SER A 130 12.77 -4.59 7.50
C SER A 130 11.74 -3.49 7.84
N CYS A 131 11.46 -3.34 9.12
CA CYS A 131 10.79 -2.17 9.68
C CYS A 131 11.86 -1.31 10.37
N GLU A 132 12.77 -0.71 9.62
CA GLU A 132 13.59 0.36 10.18
C GLU A 132 12.72 1.63 10.28
N TRP A 133 12.21 1.86 11.49
CA TRP A 133 11.64 3.12 11.88
C TRP A 133 12.77 4.16 11.89
N PRO A 134 12.65 5.34 11.24
CA PRO A 134 13.54 6.44 11.59
C PRO A 134 13.28 6.71 13.07
N ALA A 135 14.29 6.45 13.91
CA ALA A 135 14.21 6.71 15.34
C ALA A 135 13.66 8.14 15.52
N PRO A 136 12.63 8.34 16.37
CA PRO A 136 12.19 9.70 16.67
C PRO A 136 13.42 10.44 17.18
N SER A 137 13.83 11.48 16.45
CA SER A 137 14.80 12.43 16.97
C SER A 137 14.28 12.86 18.34
N SER A 138 15.11 12.68 19.36
CA SER A 138 14.83 13.13 20.72
C SER A 138 14.60 14.64 20.69
N GLY A 139 13.34 15.06 20.58
CA GLY A 139 12.98 16.44 20.31
C GLY A 139 11.50 16.69 20.58
N GLU A 140 11.24 17.16 21.80
CA GLU A 140 10.05 17.89 22.27
C GLU A 140 8.67 17.23 22.10
N ALA A 141 8.10 16.82 23.24
CA ALA A 141 6.73 16.37 23.36
C ALA A 141 5.75 17.47 22.90
N LEU A 142 5.22 17.32 21.69
CA LEU A 142 4.11 18.14 21.20
C LEU A 142 2.86 17.83 22.05
N VAL A 143 2.51 18.75 22.94
CA VAL A 143 1.32 18.69 23.78
C VAL A 143 0.08 18.74 22.89
N HIS A 144 -0.63 17.62 22.77
CA HIS A 144 -1.92 17.58 22.07
C HIS A 144 -2.96 18.46 22.78
N PRO A 145 -3.71 19.32 22.06
CA PRO A 145 -4.77 20.12 22.66
C PRO A 145 -5.91 19.21 23.15
N ARG A 146 -6.20 19.27 24.46
CA ARG A 146 -7.29 18.52 25.10
C ARG A 146 -8.64 18.91 24.48
N ARG A 147 -9.30 17.93 23.85
CA ARG A 147 -10.65 18.05 23.30
C ARG A 147 -11.65 18.36 24.42
N ARG A 148 -12.18 19.58 24.45
CA ARG A 148 -13.17 20.05 25.43
C ARG A 148 -14.49 19.28 25.22
N ARG A 149 -14.86 18.39 26.14
CA ARG A 149 -16.17 17.69 26.15
C ARG A 149 -17.28 18.73 26.35
N ARG A 150 -18.12 18.98 25.33
CA ARG A 150 -19.41 19.66 25.52
C ARG A 150 -20.41 18.66 26.10
N SER A 151 -20.64 18.71 27.41
CA SER A 151 -21.77 18.05 28.07
C SER A 151 -23.04 18.87 27.80
N GLY A 152 -23.80 18.50 26.76
CA GLY A 152 -25.15 19.01 26.54
C GLY A 152 -26.13 18.31 27.46
N LEU A 153 -26.52 18.98 28.55
CA LEU A 153 -27.66 18.62 29.39
C LEU A 153 -28.93 18.63 28.53
N LYS A 154 -29.56 17.47 28.33
CA LYS A 154 -30.95 17.39 27.85
C LYS A 154 -31.86 17.54 29.06
N VAL A 155 -32.58 18.66 29.14
CA VAL A 155 -33.70 18.84 30.07
C VAL A 155 -34.90 18.07 29.51
N PRO A 156 -35.61 17.24 30.31
CA PRO A 156 -36.82 16.59 29.85
C PRO A 156 -37.98 17.59 29.84
N VAL A 157 -38.70 17.66 28.72
CA VAL A 157 -39.94 18.43 28.57
C VAL A 157 -41.07 17.60 29.20
N ARG A 158 -41.91 18.25 30.02
CA ARG A 158 -43.13 17.70 30.60
C ARG A 158 -44.27 17.70 29.58
#